data_AF-A0A0A0V6U1-F1
#
_entry.id   AF-A0A0A0V6U1-F1
#
_cell.length_a   1.000
_cell.length_b   1.000
_cell.length_c   1.000
_cell.angle_alpha   90.00
_cell.angle_beta   90.00
_cell.angle_gamma   90.00
#
_symmetry.space_group_name_H-M   'P 1'
#
loop_
_entity.id
_entity.type
_entity.pdbx_description
1 polymer ?
#
loop_
_entity_poly.entity_id
_entity_poly.type
_entity_poly.pdbx_seq_one_letter_code
_entity_poly.pdbx_strand_id
1 'polypeptide(L)'
;MWYRARVEKIDGKAIQVAYIDYGNHEVTTSSRLAALPIAYQSMPPAAREYGLAFVHLPKDPENAEDARQMFEELSSRSGLTLNIEYKNGSIPFVTLMTAGDDKKRDIGKELVEQGYLIVEKRKEQKFKKIIHEYLAAQDLAKKKRLNLWCYGDITEDDAKEFG
;
A
#
# COMPACT_ATOMS: atom_id res chain seq x y z
N MET A 1 1.46 -24.30 -14.04
CA MET A 1 2.59 -23.44 -14.42
C MET A 1 3.52 -23.31 -13.22
N TRP A 2 4.83 -23.09 -13.42
CA TRP A 2 5.83 -22.96 -12.35
C TRP A 2 6.37 -21.53 -12.29
N TYR A 3 6.67 -21.05 -11.09
CA TYR A 3 7.20 -19.70 -10.85
C TYR A 3 8.37 -19.75 -9.86
N ARG A 4 9.21 -18.71 -9.85
CA ARG A 4 10.26 -18.57 -8.83
C ARG A 4 9.61 -18.12 -7.53
N ALA A 5 9.94 -18.81 -6.45
CA ALA A 5 9.43 -18.49 -5.13
C ALA A 5 10.53 -18.65 -4.07
N ARG A 6 10.38 -17.90 -2.98
CA ARG A 6 11.21 -18.01 -1.77
C ARG A 6 10.39 -18.66 -0.67
N VAL A 7 10.94 -19.69 -0.04
CA VAL A 7 10.33 -20.28 1.16
C VAL A 7 10.51 -19.30 2.33
N GLU A 8 9.42 -18.95 2.99
CA GLU A 8 9.43 -18.02 4.13
C GLU A 8 9.23 -18.72 5.47
N LYS A 9 8.35 -19.74 5.49
CA LYS A 9 8.07 -20.54 6.69
C LYS A 9 7.71 -21.96 6.31
N ILE A 10 8.16 -22.93 7.11
CA ILE A 10 7.75 -24.34 7.03
C ILE A 10 7.06 -24.69 8.34
N ASP A 11 5.82 -25.17 8.26
CA ASP A 11 5.00 -25.59 9.39
C ASP A 11 4.39 -26.97 9.10
N GLY A 12 5.13 -28.02 9.47
CA GLY A 12 4.79 -29.39 9.12
C GLY A 12 4.72 -29.60 7.61
N LYS A 13 3.52 -29.87 7.08
CA LYS A 13 3.28 -30.04 5.63
C LYS A 13 2.92 -28.74 4.91
N ALA A 14 2.57 -27.70 5.66
CA ALA A 14 2.24 -26.38 5.12
C ALA A 14 3.53 -25.58 4.93
N ILE A 15 3.76 -25.09 3.71
CA ILE A 15 4.93 -24.31 3.35
C ILE A 15 4.46 -22.98 2.81
N GLN A 16 4.82 -21.90 3.50
CA GLN A 16 4.56 -20.54 3.05
C GLN A 16 5.64 -20.11 2.08
N VAL A 17 5.24 -19.66 0.90
CA VAL A 17 6.13 -19.15 -0.14
C VAL A 17 5.73 -17.76 -0.58
N ALA A 18 6.72 -16.94 -0.95
CA ALA A 18 6.53 -15.67 -1.63
C ALA A 18 6.98 -15.80 -3.09
N TYR A 19 6.11 -15.45 -4.04
CA TYR A 19 6.44 -15.41 -5.45
C TYR A 19 7.26 -14.15 -5.76
N ILE A 20 8.58 -14.30 -5.84
CA ILE A 20 9.54 -13.18 -5.84
C ILE A 20 9.44 -12.25 -7.06
N ASP A 21 8.75 -12.70 -8.10
CA ASP A 21 8.55 -11.93 -9.33
C ASP A 21 7.19 -11.23 -9.40
N TYR A 22 6.28 -11.53 -8.47
CA TYR A 22 4.90 -11.04 -8.47
C TYR A 22 4.49 -10.37 -7.15
N GLY A 23 5.10 -10.78 -6.03
CA GLY A 23 4.86 -10.23 -4.70
C GLY A 23 3.76 -10.91 -3.91
N ASN A 24 2.94 -11.78 -4.51
CA ASN A 24 1.91 -12.53 -3.79
C ASN A 24 2.48 -13.73 -3.01
N HIS A 25 1.74 -14.17 -2.00
CA HIS A 25 2.08 -15.29 -1.13
C HIS A 25 1.10 -16.44 -1.29
N GLU A 26 1.56 -17.66 -1.02
CA GLU A 26 0.72 -18.86 -1.00
C GLU A 26 1.19 -19.81 0.11
N VAL A 27 0.22 -20.51 0.72
CA VAL A 27 0.51 -21.69 1.53
C VAL A 27 0.33 -22.93 0.65
N THR A 28 1.40 -23.70 0.47
CA THR A 28 1.45 -24.86 -0.41
C THR A 28 2.06 -26.07 0.29
N THR A 29 2.33 -27.14 -0.46
CA THR A 29 2.95 -28.37 0.04
C THR A 29 4.21 -28.70 -0.75
N SER A 30 5.06 -29.58 -0.22
CA SER A 30 6.33 -29.95 -0.86
C SER A 30 6.18 -30.57 -2.25
N SER A 31 5.06 -31.25 -2.53
CA SER A 31 4.81 -31.82 -3.86
C SER A 31 4.58 -30.77 -4.96
N ARG A 32 4.28 -29.52 -4.58
CA ARG A 32 4.14 -28.37 -5.48
C ARG A 32 5.39 -27.48 -5.49
N LEU A 33 6.50 -27.96 -4.93
CA LEU A 33 7.79 -27.27 -4.91
C LEU A 33 8.84 -28.09 -5.64
N ALA A 34 9.78 -27.40 -6.26
CA ALA A 34 10.94 -27.99 -6.89
C ALA A 34 12.14 -27.07 -6.65
N ALA A 35 13.36 -27.64 -6.67
CA ALA A 35 14.58 -26.85 -6.57
C ALA A 35 14.67 -25.89 -7.76
N LEU A 36 14.96 -24.61 -7.50
CA LEU A 36 15.11 -23.60 -8.54
C LEU A 36 16.37 -23.90 -9.37
N PRO A 37 16.26 -24.15 -10.69
CA PRO A 37 17.43 -24.41 -11.53
C PRO A 37 18.43 -23.25 -11.51
N ILE A 38 19.73 -23.56 -11.52
CA ILE A 38 20.83 -22.58 -11.38
C ILE A 38 20.71 -21.43 -12.39
N ALA A 39 20.28 -21.73 -13.62
CA ALA A 39 20.09 -20.74 -14.68
C ALA A 39 19.13 -19.59 -14.30
N TYR A 40 18.24 -19.80 -13.33
CA TYR A 40 17.26 -18.81 -12.88
C TYR A 40 17.59 -18.20 -11.51
N GLN A 41 18.67 -18.64 -10.85
CA GLN A 41 19.06 -18.13 -9.52
C GLN A 41 19.76 -16.78 -9.59
N SER A 42 20.46 -16.47 -10.69
CA SER A 42 21.19 -15.21 -10.86
C SER A 42 20.30 -14.02 -11.21
N MET A 43 19.07 -14.26 -11.68
CA MET A 43 18.13 -13.21 -12.00
C MET A 43 17.61 -12.57 -10.70
N PRO A 44 17.65 -11.23 -10.54
CA PRO A 44 17.09 -10.59 -9.36
C PRO A 44 15.56 -10.79 -9.29
N PRO A 45 14.94 -10.71 -8.10
CA PRO A 45 13.49 -10.62 -7.97
C PRO A 45 12.91 -9.48 -8.81
N ALA A 46 11.86 -9.75 -9.58
CA ALA A 46 11.19 -8.72 -10.38
C ALA A 46 10.20 -7.88 -9.54
N ALA A 47 9.67 -8.42 -8.44
CA ALA A 47 8.81 -7.68 -7.53
C ALA A 47 9.63 -7.05 -6.39
N ARG A 48 9.23 -5.83 -6.01
CA ARG A 48 9.79 -5.14 -4.85
C ARG A 48 8.64 -4.53 -4.03
N GLU A 49 8.72 -4.73 -2.72
CA GLU A 49 7.76 -4.21 -1.76
C GLU A 49 7.98 -2.73 -1.46
N TYR A 50 6.89 -1.98 -1.33
CA TYR A 50 6.86 -0.57 -1.01
C TYR A 50 5.68 -0.25 -0.08
N GLY A 51 5.84 0.76 0.78
CA GLY A 51 4.73 1.40 1.47
C GLY A 51 4.20 2.60 0.69
N LEU A 52 2.90 2.87 0.76
CA LEU A 52 2.34 4.11 0.22
C LEU A 52 2.62 5.26 1.20
N ALA A 53 3.26 6.33 0.72
CA ALA A 53 3.72 7.43 1.57
C ALA A 53 2.55 8.31 2.07
N PHE A 54 2.75 8.91 3.25
CA PHE A 54 1.89 9.96 3.83
C PHE A 54 0.46 9.54 4.18
N VAL A 55 0.17 8.24 4.23
CA VAL A 55 -1.17 7.71 4.50
C VAL A 55 -1.14 6.54 5.49
N HIS A 56 -2.25 6.36 6.19
CA HIS A 56 -2.56 5.22 7.03
C HIS A 56 -3.79 4.51 6.47
N LEU A 57 -3.72 3.17 6.51
CA LEU A 57 -4.88 2.32 6.32
C LEU A 57 -5.78 2.43 7.56
N PRO A 58 -7.12 2.52 7.41
CA PRO A 58 -8.02 2.49 8.55
C PRO A 58 -7.88 1.16 9.33
N LYS A 59 -8.15 1.20 10.64
CA LYS A 59 -8.05 0.04 11.52
C LYS A 59 -9.19 -0.95 11.34
N ASP A 60 -10.38 -0.42 11.04
CA ASP A 60 -11.57 -1.23 10.81
C ASP A 60 -11.38 -2.11 9.55
N PRO A 61 -11.60 -3.44 9.65
CA PRO A 61 -11.34 -4.36 8.54
C PRO A 61 -12.16 -4.11 7.28
N GLU A 62 -13.42 -3.69 7.41
CA GLU A 62 -14.30 -3.44 6.26
C GLU A 62 -13.81 -2.20 5.50
N ASN A 63 -13.57 -1.10 6.23
CA ASN A 63 -13.01 0.11 5.65
C ASN A 63 -11.62 -0.11 5.05
N ALA A 64 -10.80 -0.96 5.68
CA ALA A 64 -9.48 -1.31 5.16
C ALA A 64 -9.58 -2.08 3.84
N GLU A 65 -10.60 -2.92 3.70
CA GLU A 65 -10.84 -3.66 2.46
C GLU A 65 -11.34 -2.76 1.34
N ASP A 66 -12.28 -1.84 1.63
CA ASP A 66 -12.73 -0.84 0.65
C ASP A 66 -11.56 0.02 0.15
N ALA A 67 -10.65 0.41 1.04
CA ALA A 67 -9.44 1.15 0.67
C ALA A 67 -8.49 0.33 -0.22
N ARG A 68 -8.34 -0.98 0.01
CA ARG A 68 -7.54 -1.87 -0.85
C ARG A 68 -8.17 -2.04 -2.22
N GLN A 69 -9.47 -2.28 -2.28
CA GLN A 69 -10.20 -2.43 -3.54
C GLN A 69 -10.05 -1.19 -4.41
N MET A 70 -10.23 0.00 -3.84
CA MET A 70 -10.04 1.24 -4.58
C MET A 70 -8.58 1.50 -4.99
N PHE A 71 -7.62 1.14 -4.14
CA PHE A 71 -6.22 1.21 -4.53
C PHE A 71 -5.91 0.29 -5.73
N GLU A 72 -6.44 -0.92 -5.74
CA GLU A 72 -6.31 -1.85 -6.87
C GLU A 72 -6.94 -1.27 -8.15
N GLU A 73 -8.14 -0.70 -8.06
CA GLU A 73 -8.79 -0.05 -9.20
C GLU A 73 -7.93 1.10 -9.78
N LEU A 74 -7.36 1.95 -8.92
CA LEU A 74 -6.55 3.09 -9.36
C LEU A 74 -5.18 2.68 -9.88
N SER A 75 -4.59 1.61 -9.34
CA SER A 75 -3.24 1.14 -9.70
C SER A 75 -3.21 0.08 -10.81
N SER A 76 -4.33 -0.55 -11.12
CA SER A 76 -4.47 -1.48 -12.26
C SER A 76 -4.35 -0.79 -13.64
N ARG A 77 -4.38 0.54 -13.68
CA ARG A 77 -4.21 1.34 -14.90
C ARG A 77 -2.77 1.23 -15.42
N SER A 78 -2.62 1.06 -16.74
CA SER A 78 -1.30 0.95 -17.37
C SER A 78 -0.55 2.29 -17.30
N GLY A 79 0.71 2.25 -16.89
CA GLY A 79 1.57 3.42 -16.80
C GLY A 79 1.46 4.09 -15.43
N LEU A 80 2.39 3.75 -14.54
CA LEU A 80 2.55 4.39 -13.23
C LEU A 80 3.98 4.89 -13.10
N THR A 81 4.16 6.06 -12.48
CA THR A 81 5.47 6.52 -12.04
C THR A 81 5.52 6.53 -10.52
N LEU A 82 6.60 5.98 -9.98
CA LEU A 82 6.83 5.85 -8.54
C LEU A 82 7.99 6.75 -8.12
N ASN A 83 7.81 7.51 -7.03
CA ASN A 83 8.88 8.29 -6.41
C ASN A 83 9.13 7.84 -4.98
N ILE A 84 10.40 7.60 -4.60
CA ILE A 84 10.77 7.20 -3.24
C ILE A 84 10.90 8.44 -2.37
N GLU A 85 10.06 8.55 -1.34
CA GLU A 85 9.99 9.72 -0.46
C GLU A 85 10.88 9.56 0.77
N TYR A 86 10.72 8.44 1.46
CA TYR A 86 11.44 8.09 2.69
C TYR A 86 11.52 6.57 2.87
N LYS A 87 12.21 6.14 3.92
CA LYS A 87 12.30 4.73 4.33
C LYS A 87 11.85 4.59 5.77
N ASN A 88 11.13 3.52 6.08
CA ASN A 88 10.85 3.10 7.45
C ASN A 88 11.37 1.67 7.62
N GLY A 89 12.46 1.51 8.38
CA GLY A 89 13.20 0.25 8.41
C GLY A 89 13.73 -0.13 7.01
N SER A 90 13.44 -1.35 6.57
CA SER A 90 13.82 -1.88 5.25
C SER A 90 12.87 -1.50 4.13
N ILE A 91 11.66 -1.03 4.44
CA ILE A 91 10.62 -0.76 3.43
C ILE A 91 10.70 0.71 2.98
N PRO A 92 10.97 0.98 1.69
CA PRO A 92 10.83 2.31 1.12
C PRO A 92 9.36 2.69 0.96
N PHE A 93 9.05 3.95 1.28
CA PHE A 93 7.72 4.54 1.13
C PHE A 93 7.70 5.49 -0.06
N VAL A 94 6.63 5.41 -0.86
CA VAL A 94 6.58 6.01 -2.19
C VAL A 94 5.29 6.77 -2.44
N THR A 95 5.37 7.80 -3.26
CA THR A 95 4.20 8.35 -3.96
C THR A 95 4.05 7.63 -5.30
N LEU A 96 2.81 7.36 -5.69
CA LEU A 96 2.47 6.63 -6.91
C LEU A 96 1.58 7.52 -7.77
N MET A 97 2.04 7.81 -8.98
CA MET A 97 1.36 8.72 -9.91
C MET A 97 0.88 7.97 -11.14
N THR A 98 -0.29 8.32 -11.65
CA THR A 98 -0.76 7.86 -12.97
C THR A 98 0.10 8.46 -14.09
N ALA A 99 0.45 7.64 -15.09
CA ALA A 99 1.21 8.03 -16.26
C ALA A 99 0.40 7.70 -17.51
N GLY A 100 -0.14 8.71 -18.19
CA GLY A 100 -0.91 8.54 -19.43
C GLY A 100 -2.21 9.33 -19.48
N ASP A 101 -2.72 9.78 -18.33
CA ASP A 101 -3.80 10.78 -18.29
C ASP A 101 -3.21 12.17 -18.59
N ASP A 102 -3.96 13.05 -19.27
CA ASP A 102 -3.61 14.48 -19.46
C ASP A 102 -3.36 15.22 -18.12
N LYS A 103 -3.69 14.58 -17.00
CA LYS A 103 -3.40 15.03 -15.64
C LYS A 103 -2.73 13.91 -14.86
N LYS A 104 -1.47 14.12 -14.45
CA LYS A 104 -0.80 13.29 -13.44
C LYS A 104 -1.58 13.39 -12.13
N ARG A 105 -2.05 12.24 -11.61
CA ARG A 105 -2.75 12.16 -10.33
C ARG A 105 -1.94 11.35 -9.34
N ASP A 106 -1.89 11.83 -8.11
CA ASP A 106 -1.30 11.11 -6.98
C ASP A 106 -2.37 10.18 -6.39
N ILE A 107 -2.15 8.87 -6.51
CA ILE A 107 -3.10 7.84 -6.07
C ILE A 107 -3.32 7.91 -4.55
N GLY A 108 -2.27 8.15 -3.77
CA GLY A 108 -2.39 8.25 -2.31
C GLY A 108 -3.24 9.44 -1.90
N LYS A 109 -3.03 10.59 -2.54
CA LYS A 109 -3.84 11.80 -2.33
C LYS A 109 -5.29 11.62 -2.77
N GLU A 110 -5.52 10.96 -3.91
CA GLU A 110 -6.86 10.70 -4.43
C GLU A 110 -7.68 9.81 -3.48
N LEU A 111 -7.05 8.77 -2.89
CA LEU A 111 -7.70 7.94 -1.87
C LEU A 111 -8.04 8.71 -0.59
N VAL A 112 -7.18 9.65 -0.18
CA VAL A 112 -7.47 10.56 0.94
C VAL A 112 -8.62 11.51 0.62
N GLU A 113 -8.64 12.10 -0.59
CA GLU A 113 -9.70 13.02 -1.04
C GLU A 113 -11.07 12.33 -1.13
N GLN A 114 -11.08 11.04 -1.46
CA GLN A 114 -12.29 10.22 -1.45
C GLN A 114 -12.61 9.65 -0.06
N GLY A 115 -11.76 9.85 0.94
CA GLY A 115 -12.01 9.42 2.31
C GLY A 115 -11.82 7.92 2.55
N TYR A 116 -10.98 7.23 1.77
CA TYR A 116 -10.61 5.83 2.01
C TYR A 116 -9.37 5.68 2.91
N LEU A 117 -8.48 6.68 2.93
CA LEU A 117 -7.25 6.67 3.71
C LEU A 117 -7.16 7.90 4.63
N ILE A 118 -6.39 7.75 5.70
CA ILE A 118 -6.11 8.80 6.69
C ILE A 118 -4.70 9.34 6.43
N VAL A 119 -4.48 10.65 6.60
CA VAL A 119 -3.16 11.27 6.40
C VAL A 119 -2.20 10.92 7.55
N GLU A 120 -1.02 10.39 7.22
CA GLU A 120 0.12 10.26 8.14
C GLU A 120 0.93 11.57 8.15
N LYS A 121 0.93 12.27 9.29
CA LYS A 121 1.70 13.52 9.43
C LYS A 121 3.20 13.23 9.52
N ARG A 122 3.98 14.00 8.75
CA ARG A 122 5.45 14.00 8.79
C ARG A 122 5.98 15.33 9.31
N LYS A 123 7.11 15.32 10.03
CA LYS A 123 7.69 16.51 10.69
C LYS A 123 8.78 17.17 9.83
N GLU A 124 9.31 16.46 8.85
CA GLU A 124 10.42 16.91 8.02
C GLU A 124 10.00 18.08 7.12
N GLN A 125 10.79 19.15 7.11
CA GLN A 125 10.45 20.40 6.41
C GLN A 125 10.20 20.20 4.91
N LYS A 126 10.95 19.29 4.26
CA LYS A 126 10.76 18.96 2.85
C LYS A 126 9.37 18.42 2.53
N PHE A 127 8.67 17.83 3.52
CA PHE A 127 7.33 17.29 3.34
C PHE A 127 6.21 18.25 3.77
N LYS A 128 6.54 19.42 4.32
CA LYS A 128 5.53 20.36 4.83
C LYS A 128 4.49 20.74 3.79
N LYS A 129 4.92 21.00 2.54
CA LYS A 129 4.01 21.36 1.44
C LYS A 129 3.08 20.20 1.07
N ILE A 130 3.62 19.01 0.82
CA ILE A 130 2.82 17.85 0.39
C ILE A 130 1.86 17.39 1.49
N ILE A 131 2.31 17.39 2.76
CA ILE A 131 1.43 17.07 3.90
C ILE A 131 0.30 18.08 4.04
N HIS A 132 0.56 19.38 3.82
CA HIS A 132 -0.50 20.38 3.83
C HIS A 132 -1.56 20.11 2.75
N GLU A 133 -1.14 19.71 1.55
CA GLU A 133 -2.06 19.34 0.48
C GLU A 133 -2.88 18.08 0.79
N TYR A 134 -2.27 17.07 1.42
CA TYR A 134 -2.96 15.85 1.86
C TYR A 134 -3.98 16.15 2.96
N LEU A 135 -3.61 16.98 3.94
CA LEU A 135 -4.54 17.40 5.00
C LEU A 135 -5.73 18.19 4.43
N ALA A 136 -5.50 19.09 3.47
CA ALA A 136 -6.58 19.81 2.81
C ALA A 136 -7.54 18.87 2.05
N ALA A 137 -7.02 17.81 1.41
CA ALA A 137 -7.83 16.77 0.78
C ALA A 137 -8.67 15.99 1.80
N GLN A 138 -8.07 15.61 2.94
CA GLN A 138 -8.78 14.94 4.02
C GLN A 138 -9.88 15.81 4.62
N ASP A 139 -9.62 17.10 4.84
CA ASP A 139 -10.61 18.04 5.36
C ASP A 139 -11.79 18.20 4.39
N LEU A 140 -11.54 18.13 3.09
CA LEU A 140 -12.60 18.13 2.07
C LEU A 140 -13.43 16.86 2.13
N ALA A 141 -12.80 15.69 2.28
CA ALA A 141 -13.48 14.40 2.45
C ALA A 141 -14.37 14.40 3.70
N LYS A 142 -13.86 14.92 4.82
CA LYS A 142 -14.61 15.11 6.08
C LYS A 142 -15.83 16.00 5.89
N LYS A 143 -15.67 17.18 5.27
CA LYS A 143 -16.78 18.11 5.00
C LYS A 143 -17.86 17.51 4.10
N LYS A 144 -17.45 16.69 3.13
CA LYS A 144 -18.36 15.98 2.21
C LYS A 144 -18.94 14.69 2.80
N ARG A 145 -18.54 14.28 4.00
CA ARG A 145 -18.96 13.03 4.66
C ARG A 145 -18.76 11.79 3.79
N LEU A 146 -17.60 11.70 3.14
CA LEU A 146 -17.26 10.58 2.26
C LEU A 146 -16.69 9.40 3.06
N ASN A 147 -17.10 8.17 2.73
CA ASN A 147 -16.52 6.92 3.21
C ASN A 147 -16.26 6.93 4.72
N LEU A 148 -14.99 6.93 5.16
CA LEU A 148 -14.59 6.96 6.58
C LEU A 148 -15.29 8.07 7.40
N TRP A 149 -15.74 9.12 6.75
CA TRP A 149 -16.32 10.31 7.37
C TRP A 149 -17.85 10.37 7.32
N CYS A 150 -18.54 9.30 6.90
CA CYS A 150 -19.99 9.31 6.69
C CYS A 150 -20.80 9.45 7.99
N TYR A 151 -20.29 8.92 9.11
CA TYR A 151 -20.96 8.96 10.42
C TYR A 151 -20.34 9.95 11.42
N GLY A 152 -19.27 10.66 11.06
CA GLY A 152 -18.54 11.54 11.97
C GLY A 152 -17.04 11.52 11.71
N ASP A 153 -16.27 12.18 12.57
CA ASP A 153 -14.80 12.16 12.50
C ASP A 153 -14.24 10.97 13.27
N ILE A 154 -13.91 9.88 12.57
CA ILE A 154 -13.37 8.66 13.17
C ILE A 154 -12.01 8.85 13.86
N THR A 155 -11.31 9.95 13.59
CA THR A 155 -10.01 10.25 14.22
C THR A 155 -10.16 10.87 15.60
N GLU A 156 -11.36 11.33 15.97
CA GLU A 156 -11.64 11.91 17.29
C GLU A 156 -11.88 10.84 18.36
N ASP A 157 -12.45 9.69 18.00
CA ASP A 157 -12.73 8.59 18.94
C ASP A 157 -11.43 7.91 19.43
N ASP A 158 -10.39 7.87 18.59
CA ASP A 158 -9.06 7.36 18.96
C ASP A 158 -8.28 8.30 19.92
N ALA A 159 -8.78 9.52 20.18
CA ALA A 159 -8.05 10.54 20.94
C ALA A 159 -8.38 10.56 22.46
N LYS A 160 -9.28 9.69 22.95
CA LYS A 160 -9.71 9.71 24.36
C LYS A 160 -9.87 8.33 25.01
N GLU A 161 -8.78 7.56 25.12
CA GLU A 161 -8.74 6.46 26.09
C GLU A 161 -7.35 6.25 26.70
N PHE A 162 -6.75 7.29 27.31
CA PHE A 162 -5.75 7.10 28.38
C PHE A 162 -5.82 8.25 29.37
N GLY A 163 -6.58 8.04 30.44
CA GLY A 163 -6.47 8.74 31.72
C GLY A 163 -5.91 7.78 32.76
#